data_AF-A0AAD6VAB3-F1
#
_entry.id   AF-A0AAD6VAB3-F1
#
_cell.length_a   1.000
_cell.length_b   1.000
_cell.length_c   1.000
_cell.angle_alpha   90.00
_cell.angle_beta   90.00
_cell.angle_gamma   90.00
#
_symmetry.space_group_name_H-M   'P 1'
#
loop_
_entity.id
_entity.type
_entity.pdbx_description
1 polymer ?
#
loop_
_entity_poly.entity_id
_entity_poly.type
_entity_poly.pdbx_seq_one_letter_code
_entity_poly.pdbx_strand_id
1 'polypeptide(L)'
;GSFEDDFNNKEKFSLIWDSMDDFNLWLAAEQKTNSIELLLIKTTTRQPIYDFKYRYVCSRGNTGGIEQYKKKLPDRLRRLPPKRTDCQCALTVKRYPGTSIMLGAYSNVHNHSLNHGNVAFTRIPKATREFIAAQLRNKMGSGAVVRYLALCLQKATNH
;
A
#
# COMPACT_ATOMS: atom_id res chain seq x y z
N GLY A 1 -0.09 1.93 28.14
CA GLY A 1 0.21 0.92 27.13
C GLY A 1 1.70 0.85 26.98
N SER A 2 2.35 0.13 27.90
CA SER A 2 3.75 -0.25 27.82
C SER A 2 3.99 -1.26 26.68
N PHE A 3 5.23 -1.68 26.51
CA PHE A 3 5.56 -2.80 25.61
C PHE A 3 4.81 -4.06 26.04
N GLU A 4 4.85 -4.41 27.33
CA GLU A 4 4.23 -5.61 27.89
C GLU A 4 2.71 -5.59 27.71
N ASP A 5 2.06 -4.44 27.96
CA ASP A 5 0.61 -4.28 27.77
C ASP A 5 0.20 -4.60 26.32
N ASP A 6 0.91 -3.99 25.37
CA ASP A 6 0.60 -4.12 23.95
C ASP A 6 1.04 -5.50 23.42
N PHE A 7 2.15 -6.06 23.91
CA PHE A 7 2.65 -7.38 23.55
C PHE A 7 1.71 -8.50 24.02
N ASN A 8 1.14 -8.38 25.22
CA ASN A 8 0.20 -9.36 25.77
C ASN A 8 -1.20 -9.21 25.16
N ASN A 9 -1.53 -8.05 24.59
CA ASN A 9 -2.80 -7.84 23.89
C ASN A 9 -2.77 -8.37 22.44
N LYS A 10 -2.84 -9.69 22.29
CA LYS A 10 -2.80 -10.37 20.98
C LYS A 10 -4.03 -10.09 20.11
N GLU A 11 -5.17 -9.74 20.69
CA GLU A 11 -6.37 -9.35 19.93
C GLU A 11 -6.14 -8.08 19.12
N LYS A 12 -5.40 -7.12 19.69
CA LYS A 12 -5.12 -5.84 19.07
C LYS A 12 -3.80 -5.83 18.29
N PHE A 13 -2.75 -6.41 18.86
CA PHE A 13 -1.41 -6.47 18.27
C PHE A 13 -1.07 -7.92 17.93
N SER A 14 -1.64 -8.40 16.83
CA SER A 14 -1.46 -9.75 16.34
C SER A 14 -0.16 -9.95 15.55
N LEU A 15 0.48 -8.86 15.11
CA LEU A 15 1.70 -8.92 14.30
C LEU A 15 2.92 -8.50 15.14
N ILE A 16 4.01 -9.24 14.97
CA ILE A 16 5.29 -9.01 15.66
C ILE A 16 6.40 -9.20 14.63
N TRP A 17 7.37 -8.30 14.64
CA TRP A 17 8.57 -8.38 13.81
C TRP A 17 9.80 -8.13 14.68
N ASP A 18 10.89 -8.87 14.43
CA ASP A 18 12.11 -8.76 15.24
C ASP A 18 12.89 -7.47 14.95
N SER A 19 12.67 -6.89 13.77
CA SER A 19 13.34 -5.68 13.31
C SER A 19 12.48 -4.85 12.35
N MET A 20 12.97 -3.64 12.04
CA MET A 20 12.41 -2.78 10.98
C MET A 20 12.52 -3.43 9.60
N ASP A 21 13.58 -4.21 9.35
CA ASP A 21 13.78 -4.85 8.05
C ASP A 21 12.75 -5.97 7.83
N ASP A 22 12.46 -6.76 8.87
CA ASP A 22 11.41 -7.78 8.83
C ASP A 22 10.02 -7.15 8.61
N PHE A 23 9.76 -6.02 9.29
CA PHE A 23 8.55 -5.24 9.05
C PHE A 23 8.47 -4.74 7.60
N ASN A 24 9.56 -4.20 7.04
CA ASN A 24 9.60 -3.71 5.66
C ASN A 24 9.40 -4.83 4.63
N LEU A 25 9.99 -6.01 4.88
CA LEU A 25 9.81 -7.20 4.05
C LEU A 25 8.35 -7.66 4.07
N TRP A 26 7.75 -7.74 5.27
CA TRP A 26 6.34 -8.06 5.42
C TRP A 26 5.45 -7.03 4.72
N LEU A 27 5.72 -5.73 4.89
CA LEU A 27 4.93 -4.65 4.27
C LEU A 27 5.01 -4.71 2.74
N ALA A 28 6.18 -5.03 2.18
CA ALA A 28 6.37 -5.21 0.75
C ALA A 28 5.61 -6.44 0.23
N ALA A 29 5.68 -7.56 0.96
CA ALA A 29 4.97 -8.79 0.62
C ALA A 29 3.44 -8.59 0.68
N GLU A 30 2.92 -7.98 1.73
CA GLU A 30 1.49 -7.72 1.93
C GLU A 30 0.93 -6.84 0.80
N GLN A 31 1.62 -5.74 0.48
CA GLN A 31 1.23 -4.84 -0.61
C GLN A 31 1.26 -5.53 -1.97
N LYS A 32 2.27 -6.37 -2.22
CA LYS A 32 2.38 -7.13 -3.47
C LYS A 32 1.28 -8.18 -3.59
N THR A 33 1.11 -9.02 -2.57
CA THR A 33 0.15 -10.12 -2.55
C THR A 33 -1.27 -9.63 -2.74
N ASN A 34 -1.68 -8.59 -2.00
CA ASN A 34 -3.04 -8.05 -2.06
C ASN A 34 -3.21 -6.98 -3.15
N SER A 35 -2.14 -6.64 -3.88
CA SER A 35 -2.08 -5.52 -4.82
C SER A 35 -2.66 -4.24 -4.21
N ILE A 36 -2.23 -3.90 -3.00
CA ILE A 36 -2.63 -2.68 -2.28
C ILE A 36 -1.42 -1.77 -2.04
N GLU A 37 -1.68 -0.54 -1.64
CA GLU A 37 -0.66 0.41 -1.24
C GLU A 37 -1.06 0.98 0.13
N LEU A 38 -0.20 0.80 1.12
CA LEU A 38 -0.36 1.28 2.49
C LEU A 38 0.47 2.56 2.65
N LEU A 39 -0.21 3.69 2.74
CA LEU A 39 0.40 5.01 2.84
C LEU A 39 0.63 5.38 4.31
N LEU A 40 1.86 5.74 4.65
CA LEU A 40 2.18 6.33 5.95
C LEU A 40 1.54 7.71 6.05
N ILE A 41 0.53 7.85 6.92
CA ILE A 41 -0.20 9.12 7.11
C ILE A 41 0.16 9.84 8.40
N LYS A 42 0.74 9.13 9.37
CA LYS A 42 1.13 9.73 10.64
C LYS A 42 2.33 9.00 11.22
N THR A 43 3.30 9.80 11.63
CA THR A 43 4.44 9.39 12.42
C THR A 43 4.36 10.13 13.75
N THR A 44 4.37 9.38 14.85
CA THR A 44 4.50 9.93 16.20
C THR A 44 5.83 9.48 16.76
N THR A 45 6.64 10.41 17.25
CA THR A 45 7.95 10.16 17.86
C THR A 45 8.03 10.85 19.23
N ARG A 46 9.11 10.60 19.98
CA ARG A 46 9.42 11.28 21.26
C ARG A 46 8.34 11.08 22.32
N GLN A 47 7.79 9.87 22.39
CA GLN A 47 6.82 9.52 23.41
C GLN A 47 7.54 8.80 24.54
N PRO A 48 7.14 8.99 25.81
CA PRO A 48 7.81 8.33 26.94
C PRO A 48 7.77 6.80 26.85
N ILE A 49 6.79 6.26 26.12
CA ILE A 49 6.45 4.84 26.14
C ILE A 49 6.90 4.12 24.86
N TYR A 50 7.13 4.84 23.75
CA TYR A 50 7.56 4.24 22.49
C TYR A 50 8.46 5.20 21.71
N ASP A 51 9.48 4.65 21.04
CA ASP A 51 10.42 5.42 20.21
C ASP A 51 9.68 6.08 19.04
N PHE A 52 8.90 5.26 18.33
CA PHE A 52 8.02 5.71 17.28
C PHE A 52 6.76 4.86 17.16
N LYS A 53 5.73 5.50 16.60
CA LYS A 53 4.50 4.89 16.14
C LYS A 53 4.20 5.34 14.72
N TYR A 54 4.01 4.40 13.83
CA TYR A 54 3.59 4.63 12.45
C TYR A 54 2.13 4.24 12.26
N ARG A 55 1.41 5.04 11.47
CA ARG A 55 0.04 4.75 11.04
C ARG A 55 -0.02 4.74 9.52
N TYR A 56 -0.33 3.58 8.96
CA TYR A 56 -0.52 3.38 7.54
C TYR A 56 -1.98 3.12 7.21
N VAL A 57 -2.52 3.72 6.17
CA VAL A 57 -3.87 3.44 5.66
C VAL A 57 -3.80 3.02 4.20
N CYS A 58 -4.80 2.28 3.72
CA CYS A 58 -4.90 1.99 2.30
C CYS A 58 -4.95 3.30 1.48
N SER A 59 -4.24 3.36 0.35
CA SER A 59 -4.26 4.49 -0.58
C SER A 59 -5.63 4.76 -1.20
N ARG A 60 -6.51 3.77 -1.14
CA ARG A 60 -7.92 3.88 -1.51
C ARG A 60 -8.77 4.49 -0.41
N GLY A 61 -8.29 4.55 0.84
CA GLY A 61 -8.99 5.21 1.94
C GLY A 61 -8.93 6.74 1.85
N ASN A 62 -9.41 7.38 2.92
CA ASN A 62 -9.43 8.84 3.00
C ASN A 62 -8.08 9.42 3.45
N THR A 63 -7.16 9.60 2.49
CA THR A 63 -5.94 10.39 2.68
C THR A 63 -6.12 11.80 2.09
N GLY A 64 -6.46 12.80 2.91
CA GLY A 64 -6.57 14.23 2.52
C GLY A 64 -7.99 14.73 2.22
N GLY A 65 -8.16 16.06 2.15
CA GLY A 65 -9.45 16.74 1.99
C GLY A 65 -10.22 16.37 0.72
N ILE A 66 -11.55 16.39 0.80
CA ILE A 66 -12.46 16.20 -0.32
C ILE A 66 -12.66 17.57 -0.95
N GLU A 67 -11.82 17.97 -1.89
CA GLU A 67 -12.22 19.06 -2.79
C GLU A 67 -13.30 18.53 -3.73
N GLN A 68 -14.46 19.20 -3.73
CA GLN A 68 -15.56 18.88 -4.62
C GLN A 68 -15.15 19.21 -6.06
N TYR A 69 -14.54 18.23 -6.75
CA TYR A 69 -14.21 18.38 -8.16
C TYR A 69 -15.49 18.49 -9.00
N LYS A 70 -15.73 19.68 -9.57
CA LYS A 70 -16.77 19.88 -10.59
C LYS A 70 -16.24 19.40 -11.95
N LYS A 71 -16.92 18.45 -12.57
CA LYS A 71 -16.58 17.99 -13.93
C LYS A 71 -16.77 19.14 -14.92
N LYS A 72 -15.78 19.35 -15.80
CA LYS A 72 -15.92 20.28 -16.94
C LYS A 72 -16.98 19.81 -17.96
N LEU A 73 -17.18 18.49 -18.06
CA LEU A 73 -18.16 17.85 -18.95
C LEU A 73 -18.94 16.81 -18.12
N PRO A 74 -20.16 17.12 -17.65
CA PRO A 74 -20.93 16.24 -16.77
C PRO A 74 -21.31 14.91 -17.43
N ASP A 75 -21.68 14.94 -18.72
CA ASP A 75 -22.11 13.78 -19.51
C ASP A 75 -20.98 12.81 -19.84
N ARG A 76 -19.71 13.23 -19.65
CA ARG A 76 -18.57 12.35 -19.89
C ARG A 76 -18.52 11.26 -18.82
N LEU A 77 -18.85 10.04 -19.24
CA LEU A 77 -18.67 8.82 -18.46
C LEU A 77 -17.19 8.59 -18.18
N ARG A 78 -16.85 8.30 -16.93
CA ARG A 78 -15.49 7.88 -16.57
C ARG A 78 -15.32 6.41 -16.93
N ARG A 79 -14.18 6.06 -17.54
CA ARG A 79 -13.82 4.66 -17.82
C ARG A 79 -13.49 3.87 -16.56
N LEU A 80 -13.05 4.55 -15.50
CA LEU A 80 -12.74 3.96 -14.21
C LEU A 80 -13.55 4.63 -13.10
N PRO A 81 -13.94 3.88 -12.06
CA PRO A 81 -14.53 4.46 -10.87
C PRO A 81 -13.54 5.39 -10.16
N PRO A 82 -14.00 6.25 -9.24
CA PRO A 82 -13.13 7.07 -8.42
C PRO A 82 -12.05 6.22 -7.74
N LYS A 83 -10.80 6.71 -7.73
CA LYS A 83 -9.70 6.03 -7.04
C LYS A 83 -9.92 5.94 -5.53
N ARG A 84 -10.57 6.93 -4.91
CA ARG A 84 -10.82 6.97 -3.46
C ARG A 84 -12.14 6.30 -3.10
N THR A 85 -12.14 5.62 -1.97
CA THR A 85 -13.25 4.98 -1.26
C THR A 85 -13.14 5.34 0.24
N ASP A 86 -14.03 4.80 1.04
CA ASP A 86 -14.07 4.82 2.50
C ASP A 86 -13.37 3.61 3.14
N CYS A 87 -12.34 3.07 2.49
CA CYS A 87 -11.61 1.88 2.94
C CYS A 87 -11.07 2.05 4.38
N GLN A 88 -11.38 1.07 5.23
CA GLN A 88 -11.01 1.04 6.65
C GLN A 88 -9.68 0.31 6.91
N CYS A 89 -9.05 -0.25 5.88
CA CYS A 89 -7.78 -0.97 6.01
C CYS A 89 -6.70 -0.06 6.60
N ALA A 90 -6.07 -0.57 7.65
CA ALA A 90 -5.31 0.23 8.58
C ALA A 90 -4.27 -0.60 9.29
N LEU A 91 -3.03 -0.13 9.27
CA LEU A 91 -1.93 -0.71 10.04
C LEU A 91 -1.38 0.34 11.01
N THR A 92 -1.20 -0.06 12.26
CA THR A 92 -0.48 0.72 13.28
C THR A 92 0.71 -0.08 13.74
N VAL A 93 1.89 0.52 13.69
CA VAL A 93 3.14 -0.12 14.10
C VAL A 93 3.80 0.69 15.20
N LYS A 94 4.36 0.03 16.21
CA LYS A 94 5.08 0.67 17.31
C LYS A 94 6.42 -0.01 17.53
N ARG A 95 7.42 0.77 17.93
CA ARG A 95 8.70 0.30 18.46
C ARG A 95 8.96 0.92 19.83
N TYR A 96 9.49 0.13 20.75
CA TYR A 96 9.66 0.52 22.16
C TYR A 96 11.14 0.66 22.52
N PRO A 97 11.49 1.58 23.45
CA PRO A 97 12.87 1.78 23.88
C PRO A 97 13.53 0.49 24.34
N GLY A 98 14.81 0.33 23.99
CA GLY A 98 15.60 -0.84 24.40
C GLY A 98 15.26 -2.14 23.65
N THR A 99 14.36 -2.09 22.66
CA THR A 99 14.00 -3.26 21.84
C THR A 99 14.16 -2.99 20.35
N SER A 100 14.48 -4.03 19.59
CA SER A 100 14.36 -4.03 18.12
C SER A 100 12.96 -4.46 17.67
N ILE A 101 12.21 -5.12 18.55
CA ILE A 101 10.89 -5.69 18.30
C ILE A 101 9.90 -4.59 17.91
N MET A 102 9.13 -4.88 16.87
CA MET A 102 8.04 -4.03 16.39
C MET A 102 6.71 -4.74 16.55
N LEU A 103 5.72 -4.05 17.11
CA LEU A 103 4.36 -4.56 17.29
C LEU A 103 3.41 -3.92 16.29
N GLY A 104 2.59 -4.74 15.64
CA GLY A 104 1.65 -4.34 14.61
C GLY A 104 0.21 -4.68 14.95
N ALA A 105 -0.66 -3.68 14.83
CA ALA A 105 -2.11 -3.85 14.82
C ALA A 105 -2.62 -3.63 13.39
N TYR A 106 -3.09 -4.69 12.74
CA TYR A 106 -3.51 -4.66 11.34
C TYR A 106 -4.98 -5.03 11.15
N SER A 107 -5.76 -4.11 10.60
CA SER A 107 -7.10 -4.36 10.09
C SER A 107 -7.02 -4.52 8.58
N ASN A 108 -7.20 -5.76 8.10
CA ASN A 108 -7.25 -6.10 6.67
C ASN A 108 -8.69 -6.03 6.12
N VAL A 109 -9.47 -5.04 6.57
CA VAL A 109 -10.85 -4.86 6.11
C VAL A 109 -10.86 -3.88 4.94
N HIS A 110 -11.15 -4.40 3.76
CA HIS A 110 -11.29 -3.64 2.52
C HIS A 110 -12.73 -3.61 2.03
N ASN A 111 -13.14 -2.49 1.44
CA ASN A 111 -14.45 -2.31 0.80
C ASN A 111 -14.33 -2.12 -0.71
N HIS A 112 -13.17 -2.46 -1.26
CA HIS A 112 -12.89 -2.46 -2.69
C HIS A 112 -12.22 -3.78 -3.04
N SER A 113 -12.26 -4.14 -4.32
CA SER A 113 -11.57 -5.32 -4.84
C SER A 113 -10.07 -5.25 -4.54
N LEU A 114 -9.48 -6.40 -4.27
CA LEU A 114 -8.04 -6.61 -4.14
C LEU A 114 -7.47 -7.21 -5.44
N ASN A 115 -6.16 -7.44 -5.49
CA ASN A 115 -5.49 -8.16 -6.57
C ASN A 115 -5.75 -7.50 -7.93
N HIS A 116 -6.12 -8.30 -8.94
CA HIS A 116 -6.40 -7.83 -10.31
C HIS A 116 -7.39 -6.66 -10.35
N GLY A 117 -8.41 -6.65 -9.48
CA GLY A 117 -9.39 -5.57 -9.40
C GLY A 117 -8.81 -4.25 -8.87
N ASN A 118 -7.67 -4.29 -8.18
CA ASN A 118 -7.02 -3.12 -7.61
C ASN A 118 -5.79 -2.62 -8.37
N VAL A 119 -5.21 -3.43 -9.27
CA VAL A 119 -3.95 -3.09 -9.99
C VAL A 119 -4.04 -1.73 -10.70
N ALA A 120 -5.19 -1.37 -11.26
CA ALA A 120 -5.37 -0.08 -11.93
C ALA A 120 -5.29 1.14 -10.97
N PHE A 121 -5.39 0.92 -9.66
CA PHE A 121 -5.39 1.95 -8.63
C PHE A 121 -4.08 2.00 -7.84
N THR A 122 -3.18 1.03 -8.02
CA THR A 122 -1.85 1.03 -7.40
C THR A 122 -0.84 1.81 -8.22
N ARG A 123 0.27 2.20 -7.57
CA ARG A 123 1.35 2.93 -8.23
C ARG A 123 2.17 1.99 -9.11
N ILE A 124 2.27 2.31 -10.40
CA ILE A 124 3.24 1.70 -11.31
C ILE A 124 4.63 2.24 -10.96
N PRO A 125 5.67 1.39 -10.78
CA PRO A 125 7.03 1.84 -10.53
C PRO A 125 7.52 2.81 -11.61
N LYS A 126 8.32 3.81 -11.21
CA LYS A 126 8.82 4.86 -12.12
C LYS A 126 9.56 4.26 -13.33
N ALA A 127 10.46 3.30 -13.08
CA ALA A 127 11.19 2.60 -14.13
C ALA A 127 10.27 1.88 -15.12
N THR A 128 9.24 1.17 -14.63
CA THR A 128 8.23 0.52 -15.48
C THR A 128 7.46 1.54 -16.32
N ARG A 129 7.09 2.68 -15.73
CA ARG A 129 6.41 3.76 -16.45
C ARG A 129 7.29 4.37 -17.53
N GLU A 130 8.58 4.60 -17.23
CA GLU A 130 9.56 5.13 -18.18
C GLU A 130 9.81 4.16 -19.33
N PHE A 131 9.91 2.87 -19.03
CA PHE A 131 10.00 1.81 -20.02
C PHE A 131 8.77 1.80 -20.95
N ILE A 132 7.55 1.80 -20.39
CA ILE A 132 6.30 1.87 -21.18
C ILE A 132 6.33 3.11 -22.08
N ALA A 133 6.68 4.27 -21.54
CA ALA A 133 6.75 5.52 -22.30
C ALA A 133 7.78 5.45 -23.44
N ALA A 134 8.93 4.81 -23.22
CA ALA A 134 9.95 4.61 -24.25
C ALA A 134 9.41 3.73 -25.40
N GLN A 135 8.74 2.63 -25.08
CA GLN A 135 8.18 1.75 -26.11
C GLN A 135 7.06 2.40 -26.91
N LEU A 136 6.21 3.20 -26.26
CA LEU A 136 5.18 3.98 -26.95
C LEU A 136 5.79 5.05 -27.87
N ARG A 137 6.89 5.71 -27.46
CA ARG A 137 7.64 6.65 -28.33
C ARG A 137 8.22 5.93 -29.55
N ASN A 138 8.66 4.69 -29.39
CA ASN A 138 9.14 3.83 -30.47
C ASN A 138 8.00 3.25 -31.34
N LYS A 139 6.78 3.80 -31.24
CA LYS A 139 5.58 3.38 -31.99
C LYS A 139 5.18 1.92 -31.79
N MET A 140 5.64 1.29 -30.71
CA MET A 140 5.10 0.00 -30.32
C MET A 140 3.64 0.18 -29.91
N GLY A 141 2.73 -0.57 -30.55
CA GLY A 141 1.32 -0.54 -30.19
C GLY A 141 1.13 -0.93 -28.72
N SER A 142 0.20 -0.28 -28.01
CA SER A 142 -0.03 -0.51 -26.58
C SER A 142 -0.29 -1.98 -26.23
N GLY A 143 -1.01 -2.71 -27.09
CA GLY A 143 -1.21 -4.15 -26.93
C GLY A 143 0.08 -4.97 -27.01
N ALA A 144 1.06 -4.57 -27.83
CA ALA A 144 2.35 -5.22 -27.92
C ALA A 144 3.22 -4.93 -26.69
N VAL A 145 3.16 -3.71 -26.14
CA VAL A 145 3.84 -3.35 -24.88
C VAL A 145 3.31 -4.19 -23.73
N VAL A 146 1.99 -4.34 -23.62
CA VAL A 146 1.36 -5.16 -22.57
C VAL A 146 1.76 -6.62 -22.69
N ARG A 147 1.73 -7.19 -23.90
CA ARG A 147 2.19 -8.57 -24.14
C ARG A 147 3.65 -8.78 -23.79
N TYR A 148 4.52 -7.83 -24.16
CA TYR A 148 5.94 -7.88 -23.82
C TYR A 148 6.15 -7.90 -22.29
N LEU A 149 5.48 -7.00 -21.57
CA LEU A 149 5.57 -6.95 -20.11
C LEU A 149 5.05 -8.24 -19.45
N ALA A 150 3.94 -8.79 -19.94
CA ALA A 150 3.40 -10.06 -19.46
C ALA A 150 4.41 -11.22 -19.65
N LEU A 151 5.07 -11.29 -20.81
CA LEU A 151 6.09 -12.30 -21.10
C LEU A 151 7.34 -12.14 -20.22
N CYS A 152 7.79 -10.91 -19.96
CA CYS A 152 8.91 -10.65 -19.06
C CYS A 152 8.61 -11.09 -17.62
N LEU A 153 7.37 -10.88 -17.15
CA LEU A 153 6.94 -11.30 -15.81
C LEU A 153 6.87 -12.82 -15.67
N GLN A 154 6.39 -13.53 -16.69
CA GLN A 154 6.34 -15.01 -16.70
C GLN A 154 7.74 -15.65 -16.70
N LYS A 155 8.73 -15.02 -17.36
CA LYS A 155 10.12 -15.50 -17.35
C LYS A 155 10.82 -15.30 -16.00
N ALA A 156 10.40 -14.30 -15.23
CA ALA A 156 10.98 -13.99 -13.92
C ALA A 156 10.46 -14.89 -12.78
N THR A 157 9.39 -15.66 -13.00
CA THR A 157 8.80 -16.58 -12.01
C THR A 157 9.21 -18.04 -12.19
N ASN A 158 9.91 -18.36 -13.29
CA ASN A 158 10.33 -19.72 -13.64
C ASN A 158 11.81 -20.02 -13.32
N HIS A 159 12.41 -19.22 -12.44
CA HIS A 159 13.76 -19.39 -11.88
C HIS A 159 13.68 -19.27 -10.37
#